data_AF-A0A388NQ61-F1
#
_entry.id   AF-A0A388NQ61-F1
#
_cell.length_a   1.000
_cell.length_b   1.000
_cell.length_c   1.000
_cell.angle_alpha   90.00
_cell.angle_beta   90.00
_cell.angle_gamma   90.00
#
_symmetry.space_group_name_H-M   'P 1'
#
loop_
_entity.id
_entity.type
_entity.pdbx_description
1 polymer ?
#
loop_
_entity_poly.entity_id
_entity_poly.type
_entity_poly.pdbx_seq_one_letter_code
_entity_poly.pdbx_strand_id
1 'polypeptide(L)'
;MAHLLRLAQLDNLSDTAMVRELRVGLTDPASPDPSVEAILHALLPHKFVDHTHADAVIACCNSRNGEQQIRSIYGGQLVIVPYVMPGFLLAKACAFHFAEQAGTNTVGMLLMQHGIFSFGATAAKPTPA
;
A
#
# COMPACT_ATOMS: atom_id res chain seq x y z
N MET A 1 7.67 -14.59 -1.15
CA MET A 1 7.97 -13.15 -1.33
C MET A 1 8.92 -12.84 -2.49
N ALA A 2 10.01 -13.60 -2.71
CA ALA A 2 11.00 -13.28 -3.74
C ALA A 2 10.45 -13.08 -5.17
N HIS A 3 9.40 -13.82 -5.57
CA HIS A 3 8.75 -13.63 -6.87
C HIS A 3 8.11 -12.24 -7.01
N LEU A 4 7.29 -11.82 -6.02
CA LEU A 4 6.64 -10.50 -6.00
C LEU A 4 7.66 -9.36 -6.03
N LEU A 5 8.75 -9.48 -5.26
CA LEU A 5 9.84 -8.49 -5.25
C LEU A 5 10.54 -8.37 -6.61
N ARG A 6 10.65 -9.47 -7.39
CA ARG A 6 11.16 -9.41 -8.77
C ARG A 6 10.18 -8.74 -9.72
N LEU A 7 8.87 -9.02 -9.59
CA LEU A 7 7.86 -8.36 -10.42
C LEU A 7 7.91 -6.83 -10.24
N ALA A 8 8.12 -6.36 -9.02
CA ALA A 8 8.23 -4.93 -8.74
C ALA A 8 9.42 -4.22 -9.42
N GLN A 9 10.44 -4.97 -9.88
CA GLN A 9 11.56 -4.41 -10.64
C GLN A 9 11.25 -4.18 -12.12
N LEU A 10 10.09 -4.64 -12.61
CA LEU A 10 9.68 -4.43 -13.99
C LEU A 10 9.31 -2.96 -14.22
N ASP A 11 9.50 -2.49 -15.45
CA ASP A 11 9.08 -1.14 -15.84
C ASP A 11 7.56 -1.04 -15.95
N ASN A 12 6.93 -2.08 -16.52
CA ASN A 12 5.51 -2.18 -16.75
C ASN A 12 5.03 -3.64 -16.61
N LEU A 13 3.77 -3.81 -16.19
CA LEU A 13 3.08 -5.07 -16.11
C LEU A 13 1.58 -4.81 -16.28
N SER A 14 0.95 -5.40 -17.31
CA SER A 14 -0.49 -5.26 -17.52
C SER A 14 -1.28 -6.04 -16.47
N ASP A 15 -2.54 -5.66 -16.23
CA ASP A 15 -3.38 -6.32 -15.22
C ASP A 15 -3.52 -7.83 -15.46
N THR A 16 -3.76 -8.25 -16.71
CA THR A 16 -3.84 -9.67 -17.07
C THR A 16 -2.54 -10.41 -16.80
N ALA A 17 -1.39 -9.80 -17.11
CA ALA A 17 -0.09 -10.39 -16.83
C ALA A 17 0.18 -10.43 -15.31
N MET A 18 -0.19 -9.37 -14.59
CA MET A 18 -0.06 -9.30 -13.14
C MET A 18 -0.85 -10.42 -12.45
N VAL A 19 -2.14 -10.59 -12.79
CA VAL A 19 -2.97 -11.67 -12.24
C VAL A 19 -2.36 -13.05 -12.53
N ARG A 20 -1.85 -13.25 -13.76
CA ARG A 20 -1.18 -14.50 -14.12
C ARG A 20 0.06 -14.76 -13.27
N GLU A 21 0.95 -13.79 -13.15
CA GLU A 21 2.19 -13.92 -12.36
C GLU A 21 1.88 -14.13 -10.87
N LEU A 22 0.90 -13.42 -10.33
CA LEU A 22 0.42 -13.63 -8.96
C LEU A 22 -0.05 -15.07 -8.73
N ARG A 23 -0.77 -15.65 -9.70
CA ARG A 23 -1.22 -17.05 -9.63
C ARG A 23 -0.08 -18.06 -9.75
N VAL A 24 0.92 -17.78 -10.59
CA VAL A 24 2.18 -18.56 -10.68
C VAL A 24 2.96 -18.51 -9.36
N GLY A 25 2.87 -17.39 -8.63
CA GLY A 25 3.54 -17.18 -7.35
C GLY A 25 2.90 -17.86 -6.13
N LEU A 26 1.77 -18.57 -6.28
CA LEU A 26 1.10 -19.28 -5.19
C LEU A 26 1.98 -20.40 -4.61
N THR A 27 1.98 -20.55 -3.29
CA THR A 27 2.65 -21.68 -2.62
C THR A 27 1.85 -22.98 -2.72
N ASP A 28 0.52 -22.85 -2.79
CA ASP A 28 -0.41 -23.94 -3.08
C ASP A 28 -1.27 -23.55 -4.30
N PRO A 29 -1.10 -24.23 -5.45
CA PRO A 29 -1.86 -23.94 -6.67
C PRO A 29 -3.38 -24.10 -6.54
N ALA A 30 -3.87 -24.81 -5.52
CA ALA A 30 -5.29 -24.99 -5.25
C ALA A 30 -5.92 -23.84 -4.47
N SER A 31 -5.12 -22.90 -3.94
CA SER A 31 -5.63 -21.74 -3.20
C SER A 31 -6.40 -20.75 -4.09
N PRO A 32 -7.30 -19.93 -3.52
CA PRO A 32 -7.94 -18.83 -4.23
C PRO A 32 -6.95 -17.83 -4.81
N ASP A 33 -7.40 -17.04 -5.78
CA ASP A 33 -6.58 -15.97 -6.33
C ASP A 33 -6.17 -14.96 -5.24
N PRO A 34 -4.90 -14.53 -5.23
CA PRO A 34 -4.44 -13.51 -4.29
C PRO A 34 -4.97 -12.13 -4.69
N SER A 35 -4.89 -11.17 -3.76
CA SER A 35 -5.19 -9.77 -4.05
C SER A 35 -4.33 -9.25 -5.19
N VAL A 36 -4.92 -8.43 -6.07
CA VAL A 36 -4.20 -7.67 -7.11
C VAL A 36 -3.17 -6.70 -6.53
N GLU A 37 -3.30 -6.35 -5.25
CA GLU A 37 -2.38 -5.47 -4.53
C GLU A 37 -1.28 -6.25 -3.77
N ALA A 38 -1.18 -7.57 -3.96
CA ALA A 38 -0.18 -8.38 -3.27
C ALA A 38 1.27 -7.92 -3.51
N ILE A 39 1.57 -7.35 -4.69
CA ILE A 39 2.88 -6.75 -4.99
C ILE A 39 3.17 -5.58 -4.04
N LEU A 40 2.17 -4.74 -3.76
CA LEU A 40 2.31 -3.61 -2.83
C LEU A 40 2.55 -4.09 -1.40
N HIS A 41 1.81 -5.09 -0.93
CA HIS A 41 2.07 -5.71 0.38
C HIS A 41 3.51 -6.25 0.49
N ALA A 42 4.05 -6.82 -0.59
CA ALA A 42 5.41 -7.34 -0.63
C ALA A 42 6.49 -6.24 -0.57
N LEU A 43 6.19 -5.04 -1.06
CA LEU A 43 7.13 -3.92 -1.17
C LEU A 43 7.31 -3.15 0.14
N LEU A 44 6.34 -3.21 1.05
CA LEU A 44 6.44 -2.56 2.34
C LEU A 44 7.27 -3.43 3.31
N PRO A 45 8.32 -2.88 3.96
CA PRO A 45 9.28 -3.66 4.74
C PRO A 45 8.75 -4.00 6.15
N HIS A 46 7.51 -4.48 6.25
CA HIS A 46 6.83 -4.79 7.49
C HIS A 46 6.24 -6.20 7.48
N LYS A 47 6.19 -6.84 8.66
CA LYS A 47 5.68 -8.21 8.80
C LYS A 47 4.17 -8.28 8.60
N PHE A 48 3.46 -7.28 9.09
CA PHE A 48 2.03 -7.11 8.91
C PHE A 48 1.78 -5.80 8.17
N VAL A 49 0.91 -5.87 7.16
CA VAL A 49 0.50 -4.76 6.30
C VAL A 49 -0.98 -4.94 6.07
N ASP A 50 -1.77 -3.99 6.55
CA ASP A 50 -3.22 -3.96 6.35
C ASP A 50 -3.54 -2.83 5.38
N HIS A 51 -4.41 -3.13 4.42
CA HIS A 51 -4.97 -2.14 3.52
C HIS A 51 -6.48 -2.04 3.75
N THR A 52 -6.98 -0.82 3.89
CA THR A 52 -8.41 -0.57 4.05
C THR A 52 -8.87 0.59 3.19
N HIS A 53 -10.12 0.49 2.73
CA HIS A 53 -10.86 1.60 2.14
C HIS A 53 -11.72 2.24 3.22
N ALA A 54 -11.09 2.78 4.26
CA ALA A 54 -11.79 3.36 5.39
C ALA A 54 -12.61 4.58 4.96
N ASP A 55 -13.94 4.47 5.01
CA ASP A 55 -14.89 5.50 4.54
C ASP A 55 -14.58 6.90 5.05
N ALA A 56 -14.29 7.05 6.35
CA ALA A 56 -13.98 8.34 6.95
C ALA A 56 -12.70 8.97 6.37
N VAL A 57 -11.68 8.15 6.10
CA VAL A 57 -10.43 8.60 5.49
C VAL A 57 -10.66 9.02 4.05
N ILE A 58 -11.37 8.21 3.26
CA ILE A 58 -11.70 8.51 1.87
C ILE A 58 -12.55 9.79 1.78
N ALA A 59 -13.57 9.93 2.64
CA ALA A 59 -14.41 11.12 2.69
C ALA A 59 -13.59 12.38 3.00
N CYS A 60 -12.63 12.30 3.93
CA CYS A 60 -11.72 13.41 4.22
C CYS A 60 -10.83 13.75 3.01
N CYS A 61 -10.23 12.73 2.37
CA CYS A 61 -9.38 12.90 1.18
C CYS A 61 -10.12 13.53 0.00
N ASN A 62 -11.38 13.16 -0.20
CA ASN A 62 -12.21 13.64 -1.31
C ASN A 62 -12.86 14.99 -1.03
N SER A 63 -12.72 15.53 0.18
CA SER A 63 -13.23 16.85 0.53
C SER A 63 -12.37 17.96 -0.05
N ARG A 64 -12.88 19.20 -0.03
CA ARG A 64 -12.12 20.37 -0.45
C ARG A 64 -10.87 20.51 0.42
N ASN A 65 -9.70 20.62 -0.22
CA ASN A 65 -8.39 20.64 0.43
C ASN A 65 -8.10 19.37 1.26
N GLY A 66 -8.61 18.21 0.84
CA GLY A 66 -8.50 16.95 1.60
C GLY A 66 -7.07 16.57 2.00
N GLU A 67 -6.08 16.76 1.12
CA GLU A 67 -4.67 16.50 1.48
C GLU A 67 -4.20 17.39 2.66
N GLN A 68 -4.56 18.67 2.64
CA GLN A 68 -4.21 19.59 3.73
C GLN A 68 -4.88 19.18 5.04
N GLN A 69 -6.13 18.70 4.98
CA GLN A 69 -6.83 18.19 6.17
C GLN A 69 -6.16 16.93 6.71
N ILE A 70 -5.81 15.97 5.84
CA ILE A 70 -5.07 14.77 6.23
C ILE A 70 -3.75 15.15 6.91
N ARG A 71 -2.97 16.06 6.31
CA ARG A 71 -1.71 16.52 6.89
C ARG A 71 -1.91 17.21 8.24
N SER A 72 -3.03 17.92 8.42
CA SER A 72 -3.39 18.52 9.71
C SER A 72 -3.74 17.46 10.77
N ILE A 73 -4.47 16.41 10.39
CA ILE A 73 -4.93 15.33 11.30
C ILE A 73 -3.77 14.42 11.72
N TYR A 74 -2.96 13.99 10.75
CA TYR A 74 -1.91 12.98 10.97
C TYR A 74 -0.50 13.57 11.06
N GLY A 75 -0.34 14.89 10.88
CA GLY A 75 0.95 15.54 10.87
C GLY A 75 1.91 14.91 9.85
N GLY A 76 3.14 14.64 10.31
CA GLY A 76 4.18 13.96 9.53
C GLY A 76 4.20 12.43 9.67
N GLN A 77 3.13 11.80 10.17
CA GLN A 77 3.12 10.36 10.46
C GLN A 77 2.69 9.49 9.28
N LEU A 78 2.18 10.08 8.20
CA LEU A 78 1.76 9.36 7.00
C LEU A 78 2.64 9.70 5.81
N VAL A 79 3.03 8.67 5.05
CA VAL A 79 3.44 8.84 3.65
C VAL A 79 2.19 9.17 2.85
N ILE A 80 2.20 10.23 2.05
CA ILE A 80 1.06 10.58 1.19
C ILE A 80 1.43 10.30 -0.26
N VAL A 81 0.60 9.47 -0.90
CA VAL A 81 0.71 9.09 -2.31
C VAL A 81 -0.44 9.77 -3.06
N PRO A 82 -0.15 10.57 -4.10
CA PRO A 82 -1.17 11.12 -4.99
C PRO A 82 -2.03 10.01 -5.60
N TYR A 83 -3.21 10.36 -6.12
CA TYR A 83 -4.08 9.36 -6.75
C TYR A 83 -3.35 8.70 -7.93
N VAL A 84 -3.30 7.37 -7.90
CA VAL A 84 -2.84 6.51 -8.98
C VAL A 84 -3.86 5.40 -9.13
N MET A 85 -4.22 5.09 -10.37
CA MET A 85 -5.14 4.01 -10.67
C MET A 85 -4.62 2.69 -10.06
N PRO A 86 -5.47 1.90 -9.36
CA PRO A 86 -5.06 0.63 -8.78
C PRO A 86 -4.43 -0.32 -9.81
N GLY A 87 -3.39 -1.03 -9.39
CA GLY A 87 -2.63 -1.95 -10.24
C GLY A 87 -1.12 -1.83 -10.03
N PHE A 88 -0.35 -2.31 -11.00
CA PHE A 88 1.11 -2.37 -10.91
C PHE A 88 1.77 -1.00 -10.69
N LEU A 89 1.30 0.04 -11.40
CA LEU A 89 1.85 1.39 -11.27
C LEU A 89 1.60 1.99 -9.89
N LEU A 90 0.46 1.69 -9.26
CA LEU A 90 0.20 2.10 -7.89
C LEU A 90 1.23 1.49 -6.94
N ALA A 91 1.55 0.19 -7.07
CA ALA A 91 2.55 -0.45 -6.23
C ALA A 91 3.93 0.23 -6.36
N LYS A 92 4.35 0.60 -7.57
CA LYS A 92 5.60 1.34 -7.81
C LYS A 92 5.57 2.75 -7.22
N ALA A 93 4.47 3.48 -7.41
CA ALA A 93 4.31 4.82 -6.85
C ALA A 93 4.37 4.79 -5.32
N CYS A 94 3.71 3.82 -4.69
CA CYS A 94 3.77 3.61 -3.26
C CYS A 94 5.18 3.36 -2.76
N ALA A 95 5.93 2.43 -3.39
CA ALA A 95 7.30 2.14 -2.99
C ALA A 95 8.23 3.36 -3.14
N PHE A 96 8.08 4.12 -4.23
CA PHE A 96 8.81 5.37 -4.44
C PHE A 96 8.54 6.39 -3.33
N HIS A 97 7.26 6.72 -3.10
CA HIS A 97 6.89 7.71 -2.08
C HIS A 97 7.20 7.24 -0.66
N PHE A 98 7.12 5.93 -0.38
CA PHE A 98 7.50 5.37 0.89
C PHE A 98 9.01 5.54 1.14
N ALA A 99 9.85 5.23 0.16
CA ALA A 99 11.29 5.43 0.28
C ALA A 99 11.68 6.91 0.48
N GLU A 100 10.96 7.83 -0.18
CA GLU A 100 11.22 9.28 -0.09
C GLU A 100 10.74 9.92 1.22
N GLN A 101 9.59 9.47 1.76
CA GLN A 101 8.90 10.16 2.85
C GLN A 101 8.93 9.42 4.19
N ALA A 102 9.17 8.11 4.21
CA ALA A 102 9.12 7.35 5.45
C ALA A 102 10.28 7.72 6.37
N GLY A 103 9.98 7.81 7.66
CA GLY A 103 10.93 8.08 8.73
C GLY A 103 10.55 7.33 10.01
N THR A 104 11.23 7.66 11.11
CA THR A 104 11.06 6.96 12.40
C THR A 104 9.64 7.05 12.97
N ASN A 105 8.88 8.09 12.60
CA ASN A 105 7.53 8.34 13.11
C ASN A 105 6.42 7.94 12.12
N THR A 106 6.78 7.28 11.01
CA THR A 106 5.82 6.86 10.00
C THR A 106 5.01 5.67 10.51
N VAL A 107 3.68 5.83 10.57
CA VAL A 107 2.74 4.82 11.08
C VAL A 107 1.82 4.26 9.99
N GLY A 108 1.82 4.88 8.81
CA GLY A 108 0.98 4.46 7.70
C GLY A 108 1.32 5.16 6.39
N MET A 109 0.61 4.76 5.34
CA MET A 109 0.69 5.35 4.02
C MET A 109 -0.72 5.56 3.49
N LEU A 110 -1.04 6.79 3.11
CA LEU A 110 -2.32 7.17 2.55
C LEU A 110 -2.23 7.25 1.03
N LEU A 111 -3.18 6.60 0.36
CA LEU A 111 -3.41 6.72 -1.06
C LEU A 111 -4.59 7.66 -1.30
N MET A 112 -4.32 8.85 -1.83
CA MET A 112 -5.37 9.85 -2.06
C MET A 112 -6.49 9.27 -2.94
N GLN A 113 -7.73 9.44 -2.49
CA GLN A 113 -8.96 8.96 -3.17
C GLN A 113 -9.08 7.42 -3.28
N HIS A 114 -8.26 6.66 -2.56
CA HIS A 114 -8.26 5.21 -2.60
C HIS A 114 -8.42 4.62 -1.19
N GLY A 115 -7.45 4.81 -0.31
CA GLY A 115 -7.46 4.13 0.99
C GLY A 115 -6.19 4.35 1.79
N ILE A 116 -6.02 3.57 2.85
CA ILE A 116 -4.90 3.70 3.78
C ILE A 116 -4.25 2.35 4.06
N PHE A 117 -2.93 2.37 4.19
CA PHE A 117 -2.10 1.28 4.66
C PHE A 117 -1.64 1.56 6.09
N SER A 118 -1.77 0.56 6.97
CA SER A 118 -1.09 0.50 8.25
C SER A 118 -0.17 -0.72 8.30
N PHE A 119 0.89 -0.65 9.09
CA PHE A 119 1.89 -1.70 9.13
C PHE A 119 2.60 -1.81 10.48
N GLY A 120 3.14 -2.98 10.79
CA GLY A 120 3.79 -3.24 12.07
C GLY A 120 4.45 -4.60 12.19
N ALA A 121 5.06 -4.83 13.36
CA ALA A 121 5.64 -6.13 13.74
C ALA A 121 4.57 -7.18 14.10
N THR A 122 3.37 -6.73 14.47
CA THR A 122 2.20 -7.54 14.82
C THR A 122 0.95 -6.96 14.18
N ALA A 123 -0.10 -7.77 13.99
CA ALA A 123 -1.41 -7.29 13.55
C ALA A 123 -2.14 -6.45 14.62
N ALA A 124 -1.79 -6.61 15.90
CA ALA A 124 -2.35 -5.81 16.98
C ALA A 124 -1.82 -4.36 16.94
N LYS A 125 -2.63 -3.42 17.44
CA LYS A 125 -2.22 -2.03 17.66
C LYS A 125 -0.99 -2.01 18.58
N PRO A 126 0.06 -1.21 18.27
CA PRO A 126 1.16 -0.99 19.20
C PRO A 126 0.62 -0.45 20.52
N THR A 127 0.87 -1.15 21.62
CA THR A 127 0.64 -0.62 22.96
C THR A 127 1.63 0.52 23.17
N PRO A 128 1.20 1.73 23.59
CA PRO A 128 2.14 2.75 24.03
C PRO A 128 2.96 2.18 25.19
N ALA A 129 4.27 2.43 25.15
CA ALA A 129 5.19 2.10 26.25
C ALA A 129 4.89 2.96 27.48
#